data_AF-A0A560JYK2-F1
#
_entry.id   AF-A0A560JYK2-F1
#
_cell.length_a   1.000
_cell.length_b   1.000
_cell.length_c   1.000
_cell.angle_alpha   90.00
_cell.angle_beta   90.00
_cell.angle_gamma   90.00
#
_symmetry.space_group_name_H-M   'P 1'
#
loop_
_entity.id
_entity.type
_entity.pdbx_description
1 polymer ?
#
loop_
_entity_poly.entity_id
_entity_poly.type
_entity_poly.pdbx_seq_one_letter_code
_entity_poly.pdbx_strand_id
1 'polypeptide(L)' 'MSPEQAAYEIRQLLRRELDDCERAIRNEDLHRARNELDDAIRKLKRIANSLQ' A
#
# COMPACT_ATOMS: atom_id res chain seq x y z
N MET A 1 1.05 16.26 9.82
CA MET A 1 1.52 16.01 8.44
C MET A 1 0.88 17.05 7.52
N SER A 2 1.57 17.60 6.52
CA SER A 2 0.88 18.49 5.54
C SER A 2 0.00 17.68 4.58
N PRO A 3 -1.09 18.26 4.04
CA PRO A 3 -1.93 17.60 3.05
C PRO A 3 -1.14 17.10 1.82
N GLU A 4 -0.15 17.86 1.36
CA GLU A 4 0.69 17.52 0.22
C GLU A 4 1.59 16.31 0.51
N GLN A 5 2.17 16.25 1.71
CA GLN A 5 2.98 15.11 2.16
C GLN A 5 2.13 13.85 2.27
N ALA A 6 0.93 13.94 2.85
CA ALA A 6 0.01 12.81 2.97
C ALA A 6 -0.37 12.25 1.60
N ALA A 7 -0.76 13.13 0.67
CA ALA A 7 -1.13 12.72 -0.68
C ALA A 7 0.05 12.07 -1.42
N TYR A 8 1.27 12.58 -1.22
CA TYR A 8 2.48 11.98 -1.78
C TYR A 8 2.74 10.59 -1.20
N GLU A 9 2.74 10.43 0.13
CA GLU A 9 2.98 9.15 0.80
C GLU A 9 1.96 8.08 0.40
N ILE A 10 0.67 8.42 0.35
CA ILE A 10 -0.40 7.51 -0.06
C ILE A 10 -0.19 7.04 -1.50
N ARG A 11 0.16 7.94 -2.43
CA ARG A 11 0.38 7.59 -3.84
C ARG A 11 1.59 6.66 -4.01
N GLN A 12 2.71 6.96 -3.35
CA GLN A 12 3.90 6.13 -3.42
C GLN A 12 3.64 4.73 -2.87
N LEU A 13 2.92 4.67 -1.74
CA LEU A 13 2.53 3.42 -1.12
C LEU A 13 1.66 2.58 -2.04
N LEU A 14 0.53 3.13 -2.50
CA LEU A 14 -0.41 2.39 -3.33
C LEU A 14 0.26 1.87 -4.60
N ARG A 15 1.08 2.70 -5.25
CA ARG A 15 1.82 2.28 -6.45
C ARG A 15 2.70 1.06 -6.16
N ARG A 16 3.54 1.15 -5.13
CA ARG A 16 4.48 0.08 -4.80
C ARG A 16 3.77 -1.23 -4.44
N GLU A 17 2.82 -1.18 -3.52
CA GLU A 17 2.18 -2.40 -3.02
C GLU A 17 1.28 -3.03 -4.10
N LEU A 18 0.67 -2.24 -4.98
CA LEU A 18 -0.09 -2.75 -6.13
C LEU A 18 0.82 -3.36 -7.19
N ASP A 19 1.98 -2.76 -7.48
CA ASP A 19 2.98 -3.33 -8.39
C ASP A 19 3.54 -4.67 -7.85
N ASP A 20 3.73 -4.78 -6.53
CA ASP A 20 4.16 -6.01 -5.85
C ASP A 20 3.05 -7.08 -5.87
N CYS A 21 1.81 -6.69 -5.60
CA CYS A 21 0.64 -7.56 -5.69
C CYS A 21 0.43 -8.10 -7.11
N GLU A 22 0.50 -7.23 -8.13
CA GLU A 22 0.36 -7.63 -9.53
C GLU A 22 1.49 -8.60 -9.95
N ARG A 23 2.73 -8.36 -9.49
CA ARG A 23 3.84 -9.31 -9.69
C ARG A 23 3.57 -10.66 -9.03
N ALA A 24 3.04 -10.69 -7.81
CA ALA A 24 2.68 -11.93 -7.13
C ALA A 24 1.57 -12.69 -7.88
N ILE A 25 0.53 -11.99 -8.36
CA ILE A 25 -0.55 -12.57 -9.18
C ILE A 25 0.02 -13.17 -10.47
N ARG A 26 0.89 -12.45 -11.19
CA ARG A 26 1.53 -12.95 -12.43
C ARG A 26 2.38 -14.21 -12.21
N ASN A 27 2.91 -14.38 -11.00
CA ASN A 27 3.69 -15.55 -10.61
C ASN A 27 2.84 -16.66 -9.96
N GLU A 28 1.51 -16.56 -10.04
CA GLU A 28 0.55 -17.50 -9.46
C GLU A 28 0.62 -17.63 -7.92
N ASP A 29 1.29 -16.69 -7.25
CA ASP A 29 1.41 -16.64 -5.79
C ASP A 29 0.32 -15.76 -5.17
N LEU A 30 -0.91 -16.31 -5.14
CA LEU A 30 -2.08 -15.60 -4.62
C LEU A 30 -2.00 -15.36 -3.10
N HIS A 31 -1.28 -16.22 -2.36
CA HIS A 31 -1.08 -16.03 -0.93
C HIS A 31 -0.24 -14.78 -0.68
N ARG A 32 0.87 -14.61 -1.42
CA ARG A 32 1.66 -13.40 -1.36
C ARG A 32 0.88 -12.18 -1.81
N ALA A 33 0.15 -12.26 -2.93
CA ALA A 33 -0.69 -11.15 -3.40
C ALA A 33 -1.64 -10.62 -2.31
N ARG A 34 -2.29 -11.54 -1.58
CA ARG A 34 -3.11 -11.18 -0.42
C ARG A 34 -2.30 -10.48 0.68
N ASN A 35 -1.12 -11.01 1.03
CA ASN A 35 -0.27 -10.43 2.06
C ASN A 35 0.17 -8.99 1.70
N GLU A 36 0.53 -8.74 0.43
CA GLU A 36 0.87 -7.37 -0.05
C GLU A 36 -0.32 -6.41 0.13
N LEU A 37 -1.56 -6.87 -0.15
CA LEU A 37 -2.77 -6.06 0.07
C LEU A 37 -3.03 -5.79 1.55
N ASP A 38 -2.88 -6.79 2.42
CA ASP A 38 -3.05 -6.63 3.87
C ASP A 38 -2.02 -5.64 4.44
N ASP A 39 -0.79 -5.66 3.93
CA ASP A 39 0.26 -4.73 4.33
C ASP A 39 0.01 -3.30 3.83
N ALA A 40 -0.48 -3.13 2.60
CA ALA A 40 -0.94 -1.84 2.10
C ALA A 40 -2.01 -1.24 3.02
N ILE A 41 -3.02 -2.04 3.41
CA ILE A 41 -4.08 -1.60 4.33
C ILE A 41 -3.51 -1.17 5.68
N ARG A 42 -2.58 -1.96 6.27
CA ARG A 42 -1.95 -1.62 7.56
C ARG A 42 -1.19 -0.30 7.50
N LYS A 43 -0.48 -0.04 6.39
CA LYS A 43 0.29 1.19 6.22
C LYS A 43 -0.63 2.39 5.95
N LEU A 44 -1.69 2.23 5.15
CA LEU A 44 -2.70 3.28 4.94
C LEU A 44 -3.38 3.69 6.26
N LYS A 45 -3.73 2.72 7.11
CA LYS A 45 -4.27 3.00 8.45
C LYS A 45 -3.31 3.82 9.30
N ARG A 46 -2.00 3.56 9.21
CA ARG A 46 -0.98 4.36 9.91
C ARG A 46 -0.93 5.80 9.40
N ILE A 47 -0.96 6.00 8.08
CA ILE A 47 -1.01 7.35 7.49
C ILE A 47 -2.29 8.06 7.94
N ALA A 48 -3.45 7.40 7.87
CA ALA A 48 -4.71 7.98 8.31
C ALA A 48 -4.68 8.44 9.78
N ASN A 49 -4.06 7.65 10.67
CA ASN A 49 -3.89 8.04 12.07
C ASN A 49 -2.97 9.26 12.27
N SER A 50 -2.05 9.52 11.33
CA SER A 50 -1.12 10.66 11.38
C SER A 50 -1.67 11.96 10.77
N LEU A 51 -2.89 11.91 10.22
CA LEU A 51 -3.62 13.07 9.71
C LEU A 51 -4.38 13.85 10.79
N GLN A 52 -4.32 13.40 12.05
CA GLN A 52 -4.91 14.07 13.20
C GLN A 52 -4.27 15.42 13.50
#